data_AF-L0JNQ9-F1
#
_entry.id   AF-L0JNQ9-F1
#
_cell.length_a   1.000
_cell.length_b   1.000
_cell.length_c   1.000
_cell.angle_alpha   90.00
_cell.angle_beta   90.00
_cell.angle_gamma   90.00
#
_symmetry.space_group_name_H-M   'P 1'
#
loop_
_entity.id
_entity.type
_entity.pdbx_description
1 polymer ?
#
loop_
_entity_poly.entity_id
_entity_poly.type
_entity_poly.pdbx_seq_one_letter_code
_entity_poly.pdbx_strand_id
1 'polypeptide(L)' 'MNGVLNETTNKIHKHEHGRSDFQTTCGATAHVAHEDLRLIPVEQADDANRCGRCFEDGGGY' A
#
# COMPACT_ATOMS: atom_id res chain seq x y z
N MET A 1 0.76 1.05 -11.51
CA MET A 1 0.85 -0.04 -10.49
C MET A 1 -0.17 0.26 -9.40
N ASN A 2 -0.92 -0.74 -8.93
CA ASN A 2 -1.91 -0.53 -7.85
C ASN A 2 -1.25 -0.67 -6.47
N GLY A 3 -1.65 0.17 -5.54
CA GLY A 3 -1.30 0.09 -4.14
C GLY A 3 -2.56 0.03 -3.28
N VAL A 4 -2.37 -0.45 -2.06
CA VAL A 4 -3.39 -0.48 -1.03
C VAL A 4 -3.11 0.68 -0.09
N LEU A 5 -3.95 1.70 -0.13
CA LEU A 5 -3.95 2.79 0.83
C LEU A 5 -4.61 2.28 2.12
N ASN A 6 -3.85 2.33 3.20
CA ASN A 6 -4.36 2.18 4.54
C ASN A 6 -4.80 3.57 5.02
N GLU A 7 -6.12 3.78 5.12
CA GLU A 7 -6.69 5.07 5.54
C GLU A 7 -6.45 5.33 7.04
N THR A 8 -6.34 4.27 7.86
CA THR A 8 -6.03 4.37 9.30
C THR A 8 -4.67 5.01 9.58
N THR A 9 -3.66 4.69 8.76
CA THR A 9 -2.27 5.16 8.94
C THR A 9 -1.82 6.13 7.85
N ASN A 10 -2.70 6.42 6.89
CA ASN A 10 -2.44 7.20 5.69
C ASN A 10 -1.17 6.73 4.95
N LYS A 11 -1.01 5.41 4.83
CA LYS A 11 0.15 4.78 4.19
C LYS A 11 -0.27 3.97 2.98
N ILE A 12 0.44 4.12 1.88
CA ILE A 12 0.26 3.26 0.72
C ILE A 12 1.23 2.08 0.76
N HIS A 13 0.69 0.90 0.51
CA HIS A 13 1.41 -0.36 0.44
C HIS A 13 1.32 -0.93 -0.97
N LYS A 14 2.33 -1.67 -1.42
CA LYS A 14 2.33 -2.27 -2.76
C LYS A 14 1.35 -3.44 -2.75
N HIS A 15 0.39 -3.41 -3.66
CA HIS A 15 -0.57 -4.50 -3.82
C HIS A 15 0.15 -5.74 -4.38
N GLU A 16 -0.07 -6.88 -3.76
CA GLU A 16 0.49 -8.15 -4.22
C GLU A 16 -0.42 -8.76 -5.28
N HIS A 17 0.00 -8.70 -6.54
CA HIS A 17 -0.77 -9.23 -7.65
C HIS A 17 -0.66 -10.76 -7.65
N GLY A 18 -1.70 -11.46 -7.17
CA GLY A 18 -1.76 -12.93 -7.15
C GLY A 18 -2.33 -13.55 -5.88
N ARG A 19 -2.67 -12.74 -4.89
CA ARG A 19 -3.27 -13.15 -3.62
C ARG A 19 -4.53 -12.30 -3.37
N SER A 20 -5.54 -12.86 -2.69
CA SER A 20 -6.89 -12.27 -2.53
C SER A 20 -6.88 -10.79 -2.17
N ASP A 21 -7.96 -10.12 -2.55
CA ASP A 21 -8.18 -8.67 -2.50
C ASP A 21 -7.54 -7.97 -1.29
N PHE A 22 -6.79 -6.89 -1.57
CA PHE A 22 -6.11 -6.01 -0.60
C PHE A 22 -4.91 -6.58 0.16
N GLN A 23 -4.40 -7.75 -0.24
CA GLN A 23 -3.12 -8.24 0.29
C GLN A 23 -1.94 -7.41 -0.24
N THR A 24 -1.03 -7.09 0.67
CA THR A 24 0.15 -6.28 0.40
C THR A 24 1.40 -7.08 0.69
N THR A 25 2.46 -6.84 -0.08
CA THR A 25 3.72 -7.60 0.05
C THR A 25 4.37 -7.42 1.44
N CYS A 26 4.13 -6.28 2.11
CA CYS A 26 4.60 -6.06 3.47
C CYS A 26 3.76 -6.74 4.57
N GLY A 27 2.57 -7.25 4.26
CA GLY A 27 1.65 -7.85 5.23
C GLY A 27 1.05 -6.87 6.26
N ALA A 28 1.39 -5.57 6.21
CA ALA A 28 0.94 -4.59 7.20
C ALA A 28 -0.59 -4.37 7.17
N THR A 29 -1.23 -4.67 6.05
CA THR A 29 -2.69 -4.58 5.88
C THR A 29 -3.42 -5.87 6.27
N ALA A 30 -2.73 -6.92 6.70
CA ALA A 30 -3.35 -8.21 7.02
C ALA A 30 -4.28 -8.16 8.24
N HIS A 31 -4.09 -7.18 9.14
CA HIS A 31 -4.91 -6.96 10.33
C HIS A 31 -5.85 -5.73 10.20
N VAL A 32 -5.86 -5.09 9.04
CA VAL A 32 -6.63 -3.88 8.79
C VAL A 32 -7.93 -4.29 8.10
N ALA A 33 -9.04 -3.69 8.51
CA ALA A 33 -10.34 -4.00 7.92
C ALA A 33 -10.38 -3.54 6.46
N HIS A 34 -11.06 -4.28 5.59
CA HIS A 34 -11.13 -3.95 4.16
C HIS A 34 -11.82 -2.60 3.91
N GLU A 35 -12.65 -2.12 4.85
CA GLU A 35 -13.27 -0.80 4.82
C GLU A 35 -12.27 0.35 5.01
N ASP A 36 -11.15 0.10 5.70
CA ASP A 36 -10.04 1.05 5.89
C ASP A 36 -8.95 0.88 4.83
N LEU A 37 -9.14 -0.05 3.88
CA LEU A 37 -8.19 -0.36 2.82
C LEU A 37 -8.77 0.00 1.47
N ARG A 38 -8.09 0.90 0.76
CA ARG A 38 -8.53 1.37 -0.54
C ARG A 38 -7.49 1.03 -1.61
N LEU A 39 -7.92 0.29 -2.62
CA LEU A 39 -7.11 0.03 -3.80
C LEU A 39 -7.08 1.29 -4.65
N ILE A 40 -5.92 1.93 -4.71
CA ILE A 40 -5.69 3.14 -5.50
C ILE A 40 -4.42 2.98 -6.35
N PRO A 41 -4.33 3.64 -7.51
CA PRO A 41 -3.08 3.71 -8.25
C PRO A 41 -2.03 4.40 -7.38
N VAL A 42 -0.81 3.84 -7.29
CA VAL A 42 0.29 4.46 -6.52
C VAL A 42 0.59 5.88 -7.01
N GLU A 43 0.38 6.13 -8.30
CA GLU A 43 0.53 7.44 -8.95
C GLU A 43 -0.52 8.47 -8.50
N GLN A 44 -1.68 8.04 -8.01
CA GLN A 44 -2.70 8.93 -7.41
C GLN A 44 -2.50 9.13 -5.91
N ALA A 45 -1.63 8.33 -5.28
CA ALA A 45 -1.39 8.34 -3.86
C ALA A 45 -0.27 9.30 -3.45
N ASP A 46 -0.12 10.42 -4.16
CA ASP A 46 0.97 11.38 -3.95
C ASP A 46 0.92 12.02 -2.55
N ASP A 47 -0.30 12.13 -1.99
CA ASP A 47 -0.54 12.62 -0.62
C ASP A 47 -0.27 11.56 0.46
N ALA A 48 -0.27 10.28 0.10
CA ALA A 48 -0.14 9.18 1.05
C ALA A 48 1.31 8.73 1.23
N ASN A 49 1.67 8.40 2.47
CA ASN A 49 3.04 8.02 2.79
C ASN A 49 3.36 6.62 2.25
N ARG A 50 4.36 6.51 1.35
CA ARG A 50 4.76 5.21 0.78
C ARG A 50 5.40 4.33 1.86
N CYS A 51 4.94 3.09 1.96
CA CYS A 51 5.56 2.10 2.83
C CYS A 51 6.97 1.79 2.31
N GLY A 52 8.01 2.20 3.03
CA GLY A 52 9.40 1.98 2.62
C GLY A 52 9.81 0.51 2.45
N ARG A 53 9.02 -0.43 3.00
CA ARG A 53 9.21 -1.88 2.78
C ARG A 53 8.59 -2.38 1.47
N CYS A 54 7.56 -1.70 0.98
CA CYS A 54 6.86 -2.02 -0.27
C CYS A 54 7.43 -1.25 -1.46
N PHE A 55 7.81 -0.01 -1.19
CA PHE A 55 8.36 0.96 -2.12
C PHE A 55 9.75 1.28 -1.62
N GLU A 56 10.67 0.32 -1.74
CA GLU A 56 12.11 0.44 -1.44
C GLU A 56 12.81 1.47 -2.36
N ASP A 57 12.06 2.48 -2.82
CA ASP A 57 12.49 3.69 -3.49
C ASP A 57 12.69 4.78 -2.41
N GLY A 58 13.51 4.46 -1.42
CA GLY A 58 14.22 5.46 -0.63
C GLY A 58 15.48 5.77 -1.42
N GLY A 59 15.47 6.89 -2.15
CA GLY A 59 16.49 7.30 -3.11
C GLY A 59 17.91 6.85 -2.76
N GLY A 60 18.42 5.90 -3.53
CA GLY A 60 19.85 5.65 -3.65
C GLY A 60 20.42 6.66 -4.63
N TYR A 61 21.10 7.68 -4.11
CA TYR A 61 22.06 8.49 -4.86
C TYR A 61 23.45 7.84 -4.80
#